data_AF-A0A7Y3RNU0-F1
#
_entry.id   AF-A0A7Y3RNU0-F1
#
_cell.length_a   1.000
_cell.length_b   1.000
_cell.length_c   1.000
_cell.angle_alpha   90.00
_cell.angle_beta   90.00
_cell.angle_gamma   90.00
#
_symmetry.space_group_name_H-M   'P 1'
#
loop_
_entity.id
_entity.type
_entity.pdbx_description
1 polymer ?
#
loop_
_entity_poly.entity_id
_entity_poly.type
_entity_poly.pdbx_seq_one_letter_code
_entity_poly.pdbx_strand_id
1 'polypeptide(L)' 'MSIQARLDTLTEKHQALEAALSEERSHAAFDEQKISDLKRQKLAIKDQMAMLSTQTLGPDQRPS' A
#
# COMPACT_ATOMS: atom_id res chain seq x y z
N MET A 1 -5.39 -2.65 -19.90
CA MET A 1 -4.60 -2.17 -18.75
C MET A 1 -5.03 -2.96 -17.54
N SER A 2 -4.12 -3.76 -16.97
CA SER A 2 -4.49 -4.85 -16.06
C SER A 2 -4.49 -4.40 -14.59
N ILE A 3 -5.33 -5.03 -13.77
CA ILE A 3 -5.35 -4.88 -12.30
C ILE A 3 -3.96 -5.10 -11.71
N GLN A 4 -3.16 -5.98 -12.33
CA GLN A 4 -1.78 -6.24 -11.98
C GLN A 4 -0.91 -4.98 -11.96
N ALA A 5 -1.03 -4.10 -12.96
CA ALA A 5 -0.26 -2.85 -13.02
C ALA A 5 -0.69 -1.87 -11.92
N ARG A 6 -1.98 -1.87 -11.57
CA ARG A 6 -2.52 -1.07 -10.45
C ARG A 6 -1.99 -1.55 -9.10
N LEU A 7 -1.90 -2.87 -8.92
CA LEU A 7 -1.31 -3.49 -7.72
C LEU A 7 0.18 -3.18 -7.60
N ASP A 8 0.91 -3.20 -8.71
CA ASP A 8 2.34 -2.90 -8.76
C ASP A 8 2.63 -1.48 -8.28
N THR A 9 1.93 -0.49 -8.84
CA THR A 9 2.04 0.92 -8.41
C THR A 9 1.64 1.13 -6.94
N LEU A 10 0.60 0.44 -6.46
CA LEU A 10 0.21 0.52 -5.05
C LEU A 10 1.24 -0.11 -4.12
N THR A 11 1.88 -1.19 -4.56
CA THR A 11 2.95 -1.88 -3.83
C THR A 11 4.18 -0.98 -3.71
N GLU A 12 4.60 -0.33 -4.81
CA GLU A 12 5.69 0.66 -4.78
C GLU A 12 5.39 1.81 -3.82
N LYS A 13 4.18 2.37 -3.89
CA LYS A 13 3.74 3.43 -2.95
C LYS A 13 3.74 2.95 -1.50
N HIS A 14 3.29 1.72 -1.25
CA HIS A 14 3.30 1.13 0.09
C HIS A 14 4.73 0.97 0.62
N GLN A 15 5.65 0.47 -0.20
CA GLN A 15 7.07 0.32 0.19
C GLN A 15 7.72 1.67 0.50
N ALA A 16 7.46 2.70 -0.30
CA ALA A 16 7.96 4.05 -0.04
C ALA A 16 7.43 4.61 1.29
N LEU A 17 6.13 4.43 1.58
CA LEU A 17 5.52 4.83 2.83
C LEU A 17 6.04 4.04 4.04
N GLU A 18 6.31 2.74 3.88
CA GLU A 18 6.92 1.92 4.93
C GLU A 18 8.35 2.34 5.23
N ALA A 19 9.16 2.63 4.20
CA ALA A 19 10.51 3.12 4.36
C ALA A 19 10.52 4.45 5.11
N ALA A 20 9.70 5.41 4.67
CA ALA A 20 9.54 6.69 5.36
C ALA A 20 9.08 6.52 6.81
N LEU A 21 8.11 5.63 7.08
CA LEU A 21 7.67 5.31 8.45
C LEU A 21 8.79 4.75 9.31
N SER A 22 9.61 3.86 8.75
CA SER A 22 10.69 3.20 9.46
C SER A 22 11.83 4.17 9.77
N GLU A 23 12.20 5.03 8.82
CA GLU A 23 13.18 6.10 9.02
C GLU A 23 12.69 7.10 10.05
N GLU A 24 11.44 7.57 9.94
CA GLU A 24 10.86 8.51 10.87
C GLU A 24 10.80 7.89 12.28
N ARG A 25 10.40 6.61 12.44
CA ARG A 25 10.45 5.90 13.73
C ARG A 25 11.85 5.76 14.32
N SER A 26 12.86 5.65 13.46
CA SER A 26 14.25 5.50 13.91
C SER A 26 14.82 6.81 14.43
N HIS A 27 14.28 7.94 13.98
CA HIS A 27 14.60 9.25 14.53
C HIS A 27 14.05 9.42 15.95
N ALA A 28 14.92 9.77 16.89
CA ALA A 28 14.54 10.05 18.28
C ALA A 28 13.57 11.24 18.45
N ALA A 29 13.43 12.07 17.41
CA ALA A 29 12.50 13.20 17.34
C ALA A 29 11.32 12.91 16.39
N PHE A 30 10.88 11.65 16.28
CA PHE A 30 9.78 11.32 15.40
C PHE A 30 8.49 12.03 15.82
N ASP A 31 7.75 12.51 14.84
CA ASP A 31 6.48 13.17 15.05
C ASP A 31 5.36 12.13 15.13
N GLU A 32 4.74 11.97 16.31
CA GLU A 32 3.63 11.05 16.50
C GLU A 32 2.46 11.34 15.54
N GLN A 33 2.27 12.61 15.17
CA GLN A 33 1.28 13.01 14.18
C GLN A 33 1.63 12.46 12.78
N LYS A 34 2.87 12.61 12.32
CA LYS A 34 3.31 12.06 11.03
C LYS A 34 3.15 10.55 10.99
N ILE A 35 3.54 9.84 12.06
CA ILE A 35 3.42 8.39 12.10
C ILE A 35 1.97 7.92 12.11
N SER A 36 1.09 8.65 12.78
CA SER A 36 -0.35 8.39 12.75
C SER A 36 -0.92 8.58 11.35
N ASP A 37 -0.49 9.63 10.64
CA ASP A 37 -0.90 9.89 9.26
C ASP A 37 -0.36 8.85 8.28
N LEU A 38 0.93 8.54 8.36
CA LEU A 38 1.57 7.50 7.55
C LEU A 38 0.95 6.11 7.80
N LYS A 39 0.63 5.78 9.06
CA LYS A 39 -0.10 4.53 9.37
C LYS A 39 -1.48 4.51 8.74
N ARG A 40 -2.22 5.62 8.75
CA ARG A 40 -3.52 5.74 8.06
C ARG A 40 -3.37 5.57 6.55
N GLN A 41 -2.40 6.23 5.93
CA GLN A 41 -2.11 6.09 4.51
C GLN A 41 -1.72 4.65 4.16
N LYS A 42 -0.83 4.04 4.95
CA LYS A 42 -0.43 2.63 4.80
C LYS A 42 -1.65 1.71 4.90
N LEU A 43 -2.52 1.93 5.88
CA LEU A 43 -3.75 1.15 6.05
C LEU A 43 -4.69 1.30 4.84
N ALA A 44 -4.87 2.52 4.34
CA ALA A 44 -5.69 2.78 3.16
C ALA A 44 -5.14 2.11 1.89
N ILE A 45 -3.82 2.14 1.68
CA ILE A 45 -3.18 1.45 0.55
C ILE A 45 -3.32 -0.07 0.69
N LYS A 46 -3.14 -0.60 1.90
CA LYS A 46 -3.34 -2.03 2.18
C LYS A 46 -4.78 -2.46 1.92
N ASP A 47 -5.75 -1.64 2.30
CA ASP A 47 -7.17 -1.89 2.03
C ASP A 47 -7.46 -1.85 0.52
N GLN A 48 -6.92 -0.87 -0.21
CA GLN A 48 -7.02 -0.82 -1.67
C GLN A 48 -6.38 -2.04 -2.35
N MET A 49 -5.21 -2.48 -1.89
CA MET A 49 -4.56 -3.70 -2.39
C MET A 49 -5.39 -4.94 -2.10
N ALA A 50 -6.00 -5.05 -0.91
CA ALA A 50 -6.88 -6.16 -0.55
C ALA A 50 -8.16 -6.16 -1.40
N MET A 51 -8.78 -4.99 -1.61
CA MET A 51 -9.90 -4.77 -2.52
C MET A 51 -9.58 -5.19 -3.95
N LEU A 52 -8.42 -4.78 -4.48
CA LEU A 52 -7.97 -5.16 -5.82
C LEU A 52 -7.62 -6.65 -5.91
N SER A 53 -7.03 -7.21 -4.85
CA SER A 53 -6.70 -8.64 -4.75
C SER A 53 -7.97 -9.50 -4.73
N THR A 54 -9.00 -9.10 -3.98
CA THR A 54 -10.29 -9.80 -3.99
C THR A 54 -11.01 -9.64 -5.34
N GLN A 55 -10.89 -8.47 -5.97
CA GLN A 55 -11.46 -8.22 -7.30
C GLN A 55 -10.79 -9.09 -8.38
N THR A 56 -9.46 -9.29 -8.31
CA THR A 56 -8.74 -10.15 -9.27
C THR A 56 -8.91 -11.65 -9.00
N LEU A 57 -9.35 -12.05 -7.80
CA LEU A 57 -9.63 -13.45 -7.44
C LEU A 57 -11.03 -13.92 -7.89
N GLY A 58 -11.81 -13.07 -8.57
CA GLY A 58 -13.00 -13.50 -9.29
C GLY A 58 -12.64 -14.41 -10.48
N PRO A 59 -13.37 -15.52 -10.74
CA PRO A 59 -12.97 -16.60 -11.65
C PRO A 59 -12.97 -16.27 -13.16
N ASP A 60 -12.86 -15.00 -13.54
CA ASP A 60 -13.00 -14.54 -14.92
C ASP A 60 -11.69 -13.98 -15.47
N GLN A 61 -10.65 -14.81 -15.52
CA GLN A 61 -9.46 -14.54 -16.33
C GLN A 61 -9.07 -15.83 -17.05
N ARG A 62 -9.84 -16.19 -18.09
CA ARG A 62 -9.34 -17.07 -19.17
C ARG A 62 -8.67 -16.17 -20.22
N PRO A 63 -7.33 -16.15 -20.33
CA PRO A 63 -6.72 -15.62 -21.55
C PRO A 63 -6.98 -16.60 -22.70
N SER A 64 -7.39 -16.06 -23.85
CA SER A 64 -7.46 -16.77 -25.14
C SER A 64 -6.07 -16.98 -25.74
#